data_AF-A0A3B1CH61-F1
#
_entry.id   AF-A0A3B1CH61-F1
#
_cell.length_a   1.000
_cell.length_b   1.000
_cell.length_c   1.000
_cell.angle_alpha   90.00
_cell.angle_beta   90.00
_cell.angle_gamma   90.00
#
_symmetry.space_group_name_H-M   'P 1'
#
loop_
_entity.id
_entity.type
_entity.pdbx_description
1 polymer ?
#
loop_
_entity_poly.entity_id
_entity_poly.type
_entity_poly.pdbx_seq_one_letter_code
_entity_poly.pdbx_strand_id
1 'polypeptide(L)'
;MKRKRVGDLNHFQILNIHSSATDEAIGQAYLTLTSVYGDGSIATYGALDKEEKGWMLKRIQEAYDTLMEPQKKKEYISGLDFDEETEDTEAPGQSPDFREPIKSLKETSSTSDKTNGDIKRAHLATSDEMASPFTPPEARITGEHLRNVRMAKGASLEEIASITKVKRSYLEALEMDDFAAFPAPVFMKGFLKSYAKALGLNPEEISSKYFAKD
;
A
#
# COMPACT_ATOMS: atom_id res chain seq x y z
N MET A 1 3.73 16.63 -8.34
CA MET A 1 3.38 15.71 -7.24
C MET A 1 4.33 15.85 -6.05
N LYS A 2 3.81 16.40 -4.95
CA LYS A 2 4.43 16.39 -3.61
C LYS A 2 4.15 15.03 -2.96
N ARG A 3 5.10 14.46 -2.20
CA ARG A 3 4.88 13.22 -1.42
C ARG A 3 3.83 13.49 -0.32
N LYS A 4 2.83 12.62 -0.14
CA LYS A 4 1.79 12.73 0.92
C LYS A 4 1.82 11.49 1.81
N ARG A 5 1.96 11.64 3.13
CA ARG A 5 1.82 10.58 4.15
C ARG A 5 0.38 10.49 4.66
N VAL A 6 0.03 9.41 5.39
CA VAL A 6 -1.30 9.29 6.02
C VAL A 6 -1.62 10.47 6.95
N GLY A 7 -0.62 11.03 7.64
CA GLY A 7 -0.79 12.21 8.49
C GLY A 7 -1.15 13.48 7.71
N ASP A 8 -0.67 13.59 6.47
CA ASP A 8 -0.88 14.74 5.57
C ASP A 8 -2.19 14.63 4.77
N LEU A 9 -2.89 13.48 4.86
CA LEU A 9 -4.14 13.28 4.14
C LEU A 9 -5.23 14.21 4.69
N ASN A 10 -5.93 14.83 3.73
CA ASN A 10 -7.08 15.67 4.00
C ASN A 10 -8.32 14.79 4.36
N HIS A 11 -9.34 15.39 4.96
CA HIS A 11 -10.52 14.66 5.48
C HIS A 11 -11.31 13.89 4.41
N PHE A 12 -11.36 14.41 3.18
CA PHE A 12 -11.99 13.71 2.05
C PHE A 12 -11.17 12.47 1.65
N GLN A 13 -9.83 12.58 1.62
CA GLN A 13 -8.92 11.47 1.37
C GLN A 13 -8.95 10.41 2.49
N ILE A 14 -9.07 10.82 3.75
CA ILE A 14 -9.24 9.91 4.90
C ILE A 14 -10.52 9.07 4.79
N LEU A 15 -11.61 9.68 4.32
CA LEU A 15 -12.87 8.99 4.07
C LEU A 15 -12.95 8.32 2.67
N ASN A 16 -11.91 8.44 1.84
CA ASN A 16 -11.88 7.96 0.45
C ASN A 16 -13.10 8.42 -0.37
N ILE A 17 -13.36 9.73 -0.34
CA ILE A 17 -14.45 10.41 -1.06
C ILE A 17 -13.93 11.65 -1.80
N HIS A 18 -14.65 12.07 -2.85
CA HIS A 18 -14.35 13.32 -3.54
C HIS A 18 -14.81 14.55 -2.72
N SER A 19 -14.18 15.70 -2.94
CA SER A 19 -14.52 16.97 -2.27
C SER A 19 -15.99 17.41 -2.43
N SER A 20 -16.63 17.02 -3.54
CA SER A 20 -18.05 17.29 -3.84
C SER A 20 -19.03 16.26 -3.28
N ALA A 21 -18.60 15.35 -2.39
CA ALA A 21 -19.46 14.29 -1.86
C ALA A 21 -20.65 14.85 -1.05
N THR A 22 -21.80 14.19 -1.21
CA THR A 22 -23.01 14.49 -0.41
C THR A 22 -22.86 14.01 1.02
N ASP A 23 -23.65 14.56 1.94
CA ASP A 23 -23.61 14.19 3.35
C ASP A 23 -24.02 12.72 3.58
N GLU A 24 -24.89 12.16 2.70
CA GLU A 24 -25.17 10.72 2.66
C GLU A 24 -23.94 9.89 2.30
N ALA A 25 -23.17 10.30 1.28
CA ALA A 25 -21.94 9.60 0.89
C ALA A 25 -20.86 9.68 1.99
N ILE A 26 -20.74 10.82 2.68
CA ILE A 26 -19.88 10.99 3.86
C ILE A 26 -20.29 10.01 4.98
N GLY A 27 -21.58 9.86 5.24
CA GLY A 27 -22.10 8.89 6.22
C GLY A 27 -21.83 7.43 5.84
N GLN A 28 -22.04 7.05 4.58
CA GLN A 28 -21.75 5.69 4.11
C GLN A 28 -20.25 5.36 4.13
N ALA A 29 -19.39 6.31 3.79
CA ALA A 29 -17.94 6.17 3.91
C ALA A 29 -17.50 5.94 5.36
N TYR A 30 -18.01 6.74 6.30
CA TYR A 30 -17.74 6.57 7.73
C TYR A 30 -18.16 5.17 8.25
N LEU A 31 -19.38 4.71 7.93
CA LEU A 31 -19.86 3.38 8.33
C LEU A 31 -19.02 2.25 7.71
N THR A 32 -18.63 2.40 6.45
CA THR A 32 -17.81 1.41 5.74
C THR A 32 -16.41 1.31 6.35
N LEU A 33 -15.75 2.44 6.60
CA LEU A 33 -14.39 2.46 7.15
C LEU A 33 -14.36 2.05 8.62
N THR A 34 -15.31 2.49 9.45
CA THR A 34 -15.42 1.99 10.84
C THR A 34 -15.65 0.49 10.90
N SER A 35 -16.41 -0.09 9.97
CA SER A 35 -16.53 -1.54 9.81
C SER A 35 -15.20 -2.20 9.41
N VAL A 36 -14.44 -1.61 8.48
CA VAL A 36 -13.13 -2.13 8.03
C VAL A 36 -12.05 -2.08 9.12
N TYR A 37 -11.97 -1.02 9.92
CA TYR A 37 -10.94 -0.87 10.96
C TYR A 37 -11.37 -1.39 12.35
N GLY A 38 -12.66 -1.67 12.54
CA GLY A 38 -13.22 -2.14 13.81
C GLY A 38 -12.81 -3.54 14.25
N ASP A 39 -13.09 -3.85 15.52
CA ASP A 39 -12.66 -5.07 16.22
C ASP A 39 -13.28 -6.38 15.71
N GLY A 40 -14.19 -6.33 14.73
CA GLY A 40 -14.79 -7.50 14.05
C GLY A 40 -14.29 -7.76 12.62
N SER A 41 -13.40 -6.92 12.09
CA SER A 41 -13.03 -6.93 10.67
C SER A 41 -12.01 -8.02 10.32
N ILE A 42 -12.48 -9.12 9.75
CA ILE A 42 -11.66 -10.24 9.28
C ILE A 42 -10.51 -9.80 8.35
N ALA A 43 -10.73 -8.72 7.59
CA ALA A 43 -9.81 -8.22 6.56
C ALA A 43 -8.54 -7.57 7.11
N THR A 44 -8.50 -7.15 8.37
CA THR A 44 -7.41 -6.30 8.89
C THR A 44 -6.55 -6.91 10.00
N TYR A 45 -6.96 -8.03 10.62
CA TYR A 45 -6.25 -8.61 11.79
C TYR A 45 -4.78 -9.02 11.54
N GLY A 46 -4.38 -9.33 10.30
CA GLY A 46 -2.98 -9.63 9.95
C GLY A 46 -2.21 -8.44 9.36
N ALA A 47 -2.89 -7.35 9.04
CA ALA A 47 -2.30 -6.18 8.38
C ALA A 47 -2.01 -5.04 9.35
N LEU A 48 -2.91 -4.77 10.30
CA LEU A 48 -2.83 -3.63 11.21
C LEU A 48 -2.88 -4.06 12.68
N ASP A 49 -2.03 -3.45 13.50
CA ASP A 49 -2.04 -3.64 14.96
C ASP A 49 -3.13 -2.80 15.65
N LYS A 50 -3.24 -2.95 16.98
CA LYS A 50 -4.27 -2.28 17.78
C LYS A 50 -4.08 -0.75 17.86
N GLU A 51 -2.84 -0.27 17.89
CA GLU A 51 -2.55 1.17 17.94
C GLU A 51 -2.86 1.81 16.59
N GLU A 52 -2.42 1.19 15.49
CA GLU A 52 -2.72 1.64 14.12
C GLU A 52 -4.22 1.69 13.83
N LYS A 53 -4.97 0.65 14.24
CA LYS A 53 -6.44 0.64 14.13
C LYS A 53 -7.08 1.75 14.94
N GLY A 54 -6.67 1.94 16.19
CA GLY A 54 -7.18 3.01 17.05
C GLY A 54 -6.91 4.41 16.49
N TRP A 55 -5.71 4.62 15.94
CA TRP A 55 -5.32 5.87 15.28
C TRP A 55 -6.13 6.12 14.00
N MET A 56 -6.29 5.12 13.13
CA MET A 56 -7.13 5.22 11.94
C MET A 56 -8.59 5.53 12.28
N LEU A 57 -9.18 4.83 13.26
CA LEU A 57 -10.56 5.07 13.71
C LEU A 57 -10.74 6.50 14.25
N LYS A 58 -9.78 7.00 15.04
CA LYS A 58 -9.78 8.41 15.50
C LYS A 58 -9.78 9.38 14.32
N ARG A 59 -8.92 9.14 13.32
CA ARG A 59 -8.81 10.00 12.13
C ARG A 59 -10.08 9.98 11.27
N ILE A 60 -10.72 8.82 11.13
CA ILE A 60 -12.03 8.66 10.46
C ILE A 60 -13.13 9.43 11.19
N GLN A 61 -13.16 9.39 12.53
CA GLN A 61 -14.12 10.16 13.35
C GLN A 61 -13.91 11.66 13.18
N GLU A 62 -12.67 12.16 13.32
CA GLU A 62 -12.33 13.58 13.13
C GLU A 62 -12.78 14.09 11.75
N ALA A 63 -12.56 13.29 10.69
CA ALA A 63 -12.97 13.63 9.34
C ALA A 63 -14.50 13.70 9.19
N TYR A 64 -15.22 12.72 9.74
CA TYR A 64 -16.69 12.70 9.71
C TYR A 64 -17.30 13.88 10.48
N ASP A 65 -16.89 14.12 11.73
CA ASP A 65 -17.44 15.19 12.59
C ASP A 65 -17.27 16.57 11.94
N THR A 66 -16.13 16.79 11.28
CA THR A 66 -15.81 18.05 10.60
C THR A 66 -16.59 18.23 9.31
N LEU A 67 -16.76 17.15 8.52
CA LEU A 67 -17.43 17.21 7.22
C LEU A 67 -18.96 17.16 7.31
N MET A 68 -19.53 16.67 8.42
CA MET A 68 -20.98 16.63 8.66
C MET A 68 -21.53 17.90 9.32
N GLU A 69 -20.70 18.71 9.98
CA GLU A 69 -21.11 20.00 10.54
C GLU A 69 -20.96 21.12 9.48
N PRO A 70 -22.04 21.76 9.00
CA PRO A 70 -21.97 22.67 7.84
C PRO A 70 -21.00 23.85 8.01
N GLN A 71 -20.89 24.39 9.23
CA GLN A 71 -19.98 25.48 9.53
C GLN A 71 -18.51 25.01 9.54
N LYS A 72 -18.20 23.88 10.20
CA LYS A 72 -16.85 23.29 10.20
C LYS A 72 -16.43 22.87 8.80
N LYS A 73 -17.32 22.23 8.02
CA LYS A 73 -17.10 21.85 6.62
C LYS A 73 -16.70 23.06 5.77
N LYS A 74 -17.42 24.18 5.93
CA LYS A 74 -17.14 25.43 5.23
C LYS A 74 -15.79 26.04 5.62
N GLU A 75 -15.51 26.16 6.92
CA GLU A 75 -14.24 26.67 7.44
C GLU A 75 -13.06 25.82 6.97
N TYR A 76 -13.19 24.49 7.09
CA TYR A 76 -12.22 23.50 6.63
C TYR A 76 -11.93 23.62 5.14
N ILE A 77 -12.96 23.62 4.27
CA ILE A 77 -12.79 23.80 2.82
C ILE A 77 -12.15 25.15 2.50
N SER A 78 -12.50 26.23 3.20
CA SER A 78 -11.90 27.55 2.98
C SER A 78 -10.44 27.67 3.38
N GLY A 79 -9.94 26.76 4.23
CA GLY A 79 -8.55 26.65 4.63
C GLY A 79 -7.75 25.58 3.87
N LEU A 80 -8.34 24.91 2.87
CA LEU A 80 -7.61 23.97 2.01
C LEU A 80 -6.92 24.72 0.86
N ASP A 81 -5.60 24.62 0.82
CA ASP A 81 -4.83 24.86 -0.41
C ASP A 81 -5.15 23.73 -1.40
N PHE A 82 -6.08 24.00 -2.32
CA PHE A 82 -6.28 23.17 -3.50
C PHE A 82 -5.09 23.37 -4.46
N ASP A 83 -4.01 22.60 -4.26
CA ASP A 83 -3.06 22.32 -5.35
C ASP A 83 -3.87 21.75 -6.52
N GLU A 84 -4.03 22.52 -7.60
CA GLU A 84 -4.86 22.21 -8.77
C GLU A 84 -4.20 21.13 -9.69
N GLU A 85 -3.78 20.00 -9.10
CA GLU A 85 -3.52 18.76 -9.84
C GLU A 85 -4.88 18.05 -10.00
N THR A 86 -5.52 18.25 -11.16
CA THR A 86 -6.87 17.77 -11.50
C THR A 86 -7.07 16.28 -11.20
N GLU A 87 -8.02 15.95 -10.31
CA GLU A 87 -8.44 14.58 -10.01
C GLU A 87 -9.24 13.95 -11.17
N ASP A 88 -8.54 13.61 -12.27
CA ASP A 88 -8.95 12.55 -13.22
C ASP A 88 -8.76 11.14 -12.59
N THR A 89 -8.98 11.03 -11.28
CA THR A 89 -9.17 9.74 -10.63
C THR A 89 -10.54 9.22 -11.03
N GLU A 90 -10.60 8.47 -12.12
CA GLU A 90 -11.66 7.49 -12.34
C GLU A 90 -11.83 6.70 -11.03
N ALA A 91 -12.91 6.98 -10.30
CA ALA A 91 -13.14 6.32 -9.04
C ALA A 91 -13.20 4.80 -9.28
N PRO A 92 -12.34 3.98 -8.63
CA PRO A 92 -12.56 2.55 -8.59
C PRO A 92 -13.73 2.29 -7.63
N GLY A 93 -14.95 2.65 -8.07
CA GLY A 93 -16.24 2.38 -7.44
C GLY A 93 -16.62 0.89 -7.47
N GLN A 94 -15.60 0.04 -7.40
CA GLN A 94 -15.69 -1.38 -7.14
C GLN A 94 -14.70 -1.66 -6.01
N SER A 95 -15.23 -1.90 -4.81
CA SER A 95 -14.56 -2.76 -3.84
C SER A 95 -14.01 -3.96 -4.61
N PRO A 96 -12.71 -4.33 -4.47
CA PRO A 96 -12.22 -5.52 -5.14
C PRO A 96 -13.06 -6.70 -4.65
N ASP A 97 -13.76 -7.38 -5.57
CA ASP A 97 -14.57 -8.52 -5.18
C ASP A 97 -13.64 -9.69 -4.86
N PHE A 98 -13.23 -9.78 -3.60
CA PHE A 98 -12.39 -10.84 -3.07
C PHE A 98 -13.14 -12.19 -2.95
N ARG A 99 -14.31 -12.35 -3.59
CA ARG A 99 -15.06 -13.61 -3.70
C ARG A 99 -14.58 -14.56 -4.82
N GLU A 100 -13.33 -14.43 -5.28
CA GLU A 100 -12.66 -15.54 -5.98
C GLU A 100 -12.48 -16.71 -4.99
N PRO A 101 -13.15 -17.86 -5.19
CA PRO A 101 -13.05 -18.96 -4.24
C PRO A 101 -11.66 -19.57 -4.31
N ILE A 102 -10.96 -19.63 -3.17
CA ILE A 102 -9.67 -20.32 -3.03
C ILE A 102 -9.89 -21.80 -3.40
N LYS A 103 -9.57 -22.16 -4.65
CA LYS A 103 -9.64 -23.54 -5.13
C LYS A 103 -8.62 -24.39 -4.39
N SER A 104 -9.12 -25.12 -3.40
CA SER A 104 -8.57 -26.33 -2.77
C SER A 104 -7.11 -26.63 -3.15
N LEU A 105 -6.19 -26.18 -2.30
CA LEU A 105 -4.84 -26.75 -2.22
C LEU A 105 -4.98 -28.22 -1.81
N LYS A 106 -4.91 -29.13 -2.78
CA LYS A 106 -4.69 -30.55 -2.50
C LYS A 106 -3.21 -30.77 -2.22
N GLU A 107 -2.92 -31.20 -1.01
CA GLU A 107 -1.69 -31.92 -0.72
C GLU A 107 -1.66 -33.22 -1.54
N THR A 108 -0.59 -33.43 -2.31
CA THR A 108 -0.06 -34.77 -2.58
C THR A 108 1.46 -34.68 -2.64
N SER A 109 2.12 -35.43 -1.78
CA SER A 109 3.56 -35.67 -1.80
C SER A 109 3.94 -36.73 -2.86
N SER A 110 5.26 -36.88 -3.06
CA SER A 110 5.98 -38.01 -3.69
C SER A 110 6.53 -37.88 -5.14
N THR A 111 7.86 -37.71 -5.17
CA THR A 111 8.88 -38.50 -5.93
C THR A 111 9.13 -38.40 -7.44
N SER A 112 10.43 -38.20 -7.72
CA SER A 112 11.32 -38.83 -8.73
C SER A 112 11.43 -38.35 -10.20
N ASP A 113 12.66 -37.91 -10.49
CA ASP A 113 13.52 -38.21 -11.65
C ASP A 113 13.48 -37.40 -12.97
N LYS A 114 14.55 -36.60 -13.13
CA LYS A 114 15.46 -36.41 -14.28
C LYS A 114 14.88 -36.35 -15.71
N THR A 115 15.24 -35.27 -16.43
CA THR A 115 16.30 -35.35 -17.48
C THR A 115 16.85 -33.98 -17.88
N ASN A 116 17.88 -33.97 -18.72
CA ASN A 116 18.88 -32.92 -18.93
C ASN A 116 18.51 -31.90 -20.03
N GLY A 117 19.10 -30.70 -20.03
CA GLY A 117 18.81 -29.65 -21.02
C GLY A 117 19.73 -28.42 -20.96
N ASP A 118 20.88 -28.53 -21.62
CA ASP A 118 21.99 -27.58 -21.71
C ASP A 118 21.67 -26.08 -21.87
N ILE A 119 22.18 -25.24 -20.97
CA ILE A 119 22.64 -23.88 -21.30
C ILE A 119 24.08 -23.69 -20.79
N LYS A 120 24.92 -23.14 -21.66
CA LYS A 120 26.39 -23.23 -21.60
C LYS A 120 27.00 -22.27 -20.56
N ARG A 121 27.98 -22.77 -19.80
CA ARG A 121 28.89 -21.94 -18.99
C ARG A 121 29.82 -21.13 -19.90
N ALA A 122 29.97 -19.84 -19.62
CA ALA A 122 31.07 -18.99 -20.09
C ALA A 122 31.73 -18.27 -18.90
N HIS A 123 33.05 -18.09 -18.94
CA HIS A 123 33.93 -17.90 -17.77
C HIS A 123 35.30 -17.36 -18.26
N LEU A 124 36.00 -16.41 -17.63
CA LEU A 124 35.75 -15.57 -16.45
C LEU A 124 36.58 -14.27 -16.55
N ALA A 125 35.98 -13.11 -16.29
CA ALA A 125 36.69 -11.83 -16.06
C ALA A 125 35.73 -10.81 -15.41
N THR A 126 36.04 -10.08 -14.34
CA THR A 126 37.13 -10.16 -13.36
C THR A 126 36.60 -9.74 -11.98
N SER A 127 37.34 -10.05 -10.92
CA SER A 127 36.91 -9.92 -9.53
C SER A 127 36.69 -8.49 -9.03
N ASP A 128 35.83 -8.39 -8.00
CA ASP A 128 35.98 -7.52 -6.83
C ASP A 128 35.66 -6.01 -6.95
N GLU A 129 34.44 -5.67 -7.40
CA GLU A 129 33.68 -4.60 -6.73
C GLU A 129 32.36 -5.16 -6.20
N MET A 130 32.05 -4.82 -4.94
CA MET A 130 31.13 -5.58 -4.13
C MET A 130 29.68 -5.42 -4.56
N ALA A 131 28.99 -6.55 -4.74
CA ALA A 131 27.57 -6.63 -4.47
C ALA A 131 27.36 -6.29 -2.98
N SER A 132 27.03 -5.02 -2.69
CA SER A 132 26.67 -4.61 -1.34
C SER A 132 25.47 -5.44 -0.89
N PRO A 133 25.59 -6.30 0.14
CA PRO A 133 24.40 -6.84 0.76
C PRO A 133 23.66 -5.62 1.32
N PHE A 134 22.41 -5.43 0.90
CA PHE A 134 21.55 -4.40 1.47
C PHE A 134 21.36 -4.72 2.95
N THR A 135 22.25 -4.21 3.79
CA THR A 135 21.96 -3.92 5.18
C THR A 135 20.90 -2.82 5.14
N PRO A 136 19.67 -3.09 5.61
CA PRO A 136 18.71 -2.01 5.79
C PRO A 136 19.38 -0.96 6.69
N PRO A 137 19.31 0.33 6.36
CA PRO A 137 19.77 1.36 7.27
C PRO A 137 19.17 1.14 8.67
N GLU A 138 19.87 1.59 9.71
CA GLU A 138 19.26 1.76 11.04
C GLU A 138 18.13 2.81 10.98
N ALA A 139 18.14 3.65 9.94
CA ALA A 139 17.10 4.62 9.58
C ALA A 139 15.87 4.00 8.90
N ARG A 140 14.79 4.79 8.89
CA ARG A 140 13.50 4.56 8.25
C ARG A 140 13.62 4.11 6.77
N ILE A 141 12.79 3.15 6.36
CA ILE A 141 12.65 2.73 4.96
C ILE A 141 11.66 3.65 4.24
N THR A 142 11.94 3.97 2.97
CA THR A 142 11.08 4.80 2.11
C THR A 142 10.86 4.12 0.75
N GLY A 143 9.92 4.62 -0.05
CA GLY A 143 9.63 4.12 -1.39
C GLY A 143 10.84 4.14 -2.31
N GLU A 144 11.67 5.17 -2.16
CA GLU A 144 12.92 5.34 -2.89
C GLU A 144 13.94 4.23 -2.57
N HIS A 145 14.03 3.79 -1.31
CA HIS A 145 14.84 2.62 -0.94
C HIS A 145 14.34 1.34 -1.62
N LEU A 146 13.02 1.12 -1.65
CA LEU A 146 12.41 -0.07 -2.27
C LEU A 146 12.63 -0.09 -3.78
N ARG A 147 12.48 1.08 -4.44
CA ARG A 147 12.81 1.29 -5.85
C ARG A 147 14.26 0.92 -6.14
N ASN A 148 15.20 1.39 -5.32
CA ASN A 148 16.62 1.10 -5.49
C ASN A 148 16.91 -0.40 -5.34
N VAL A 149 16.28 -1.09 -4.37
CA VAL A 149 16.39 -2.56 -4.24
C VAL A 149 15.81 -3.30 -5.44
N ARG A 150 14.66 -2.86 -5.97
CA ARG A 150 14.07 -3.45 -7.19
C ARG A 150 14.98 -3.28 -8.41
N MET A 151 15.50 -2.06 -8.61
CA MET A 151 16.39 -1.76 -9.72
C MET A 151 17.71 -2.52 -9.64
N ALA A 152 18.30 -2.66 -8.43
CA ALA A 152 19.50 -3.47 -8.20
C ALA A 152 19.28 -4.97 -8.47
N LYS A 153 18.04 -5.46 -8.37
CA LYS A 153 17.63 -6.83 -8.74
C LYS A 153 17.26 -6.97 -10.23
N GLY A 154 17.33 -5.90 -11.02
CA GLY A 154 16.99 -5.90 -12.45
C GLY A 154 15.50 -6.06 -12.76
N ALA A 155 14.61 -5.98 -11.76
CA ALA A 155 13.19 -6.25 -11.93
C ALA A 155 12.40 -5.01 -12.41
N SER A 156 11.53 -5.20 -13.40
CA SER A 156 10.54 -4.20 -13.84
C SER A 156 9.34 -4.13 -12.89
N LEU A 157 8.55 -3.06 -13.01
CA LEU A 157 7.29 -2.93 -12.27
C LEU A 157 6.23 -3.91 -12.82
N GLU A 158 6.27 -4.21 -14.12
CA GLU A 158 5.47 -5.25 -14.79
C GLU A 158 5.66 -6.63 -14.14
N GLU A 159 6.90 -7.05 -13.93
CA GLU A 159 7.22 -8.35 -13.32
C GLU A 159 6.72 -8.41 -11.88
N ILE A 160 6.98 -7.37 -11.09
CA ILE A 160 6.48 -7.30 -9.71
C ILE A 160 4.94 -7.29 -9.69
N ALA A 161 4.26 -6.55 -10.56
CA ALA A 161 2.81 -6.54 -10.66
C ALA A 161 2.25 -7.93 -11.02
N SER A 162 2.91 -8.63 -11.96
CA SER A 162 2.55 -9.99 -12.36
C SER A 162 2.69 -11.00 -11.22
N ILE A 163 3.77 -10.90 -10.41
CA ILE A 163 4.04 -11.78 -9.27
C ILE A 163 3.08 -11.49 -8.10
N THR A 164 2.93 -10.21 -7.73
CA THR A 164 2.20 -9.78 -6.53
C THR A 164 0.69 -9.65 -6.73
N LYS A 165 0.22 -9.60 -7.98
CA LYS A 165 -1.14 -9.21 -8.39
C LYS A 165 -1.57 -7.80 -7.96
N VAL A 166 -0.62 -6.96 -7.56
CA VAL A 166 -0.83 -5.53 -7.30
C VAL A 166 -0.76 -4.77 -8.62
N LYS A 167 -1.68 -3.83 -8.87
CA LYS A 167 -1.64 -2.97 -10.07
C LYS A 167 -0.33 -2.18 -10.11
N ARG A 168 0.28 -2.02 -11.30
CA ARG A 168 1.53 -1.26 -11.48
C ARG A 168 1.48 0.14 -10.85
N SER A 169 0.37 0.87 -11.01
CA SER A 169 0.19 2.21 -10.43
C SER A 169 0.32 2.25 -8.90
N TYR A 170 -0.12 1.21 -8.19
CA TYR A 170 0.06 1.13 -6.73
C TYR A 170 1.52 0.80 -6.34
N LEU A 171 2.26 0.09 -7.18
CA LEU A 171 3.70 -0.13 -6.96
C LEU A 171 4.50 1.16 -7.23
N GLU A 172 4.11 1.93 -8.24
CA GLU A 172 4.66 3.27 -8.49
C GLU A 172 4.36 4.21 -7.32
N ALA A 173 3.14 4.21 -6.79
CA ALA A 173 2.76 4.99 -5.60
C ALA A 173 3.54 4.57 -4.33
N LEU A 174 3.83 3.27 -4.15
CA LEU A 174 4.74 2.80 -3.09
C LEU A 174 6.15 3.38 -3.26
N GLU A 175 6.71 3.35 -4.47
CA GLU A 175 8.05 3.90 -4.76
C GLU A 175 8.12 5.44 -4.67
N MET A 176 7.02 6.10 -5.05
CA MET A 176 6.86 7.55 -4.99
C MET A 176 6.47 8.05 -3.60
N ASP A 177 6.23 7.15 -2.64
CA ASP A 177 5.90 7.53 -1.28
C ASP A 177 4.57 8.33 -1.20
N ASP A 178 3.64 8.04 -2.10
CA ASP A 178 2.37 8.73 -2.32
C ASP A 178 1.18 7.93 -1.75
N PHE A 179 0.79 8.27 -0.53
CA PHE A 179 -0.23 7.53 0.21
C PHE A 179 -1.65 7.93 -0.25
N ALA A 180 -1.80 9.05 -0.96
CA ALA A 180 -3.10 9.54 -1.44
C ALA A 180 -3.62 8.73 -2.63
N ALA A 181 -2.73 8.07 -3.38
CA ALA A 181 -3.11 7.20 -4.50
C ALA A 181 -3.78 5.87 -4.07
N PHE A 182 -3.80 5.52 -2.77
CA PHE A 182 -4.38 4.26 -2.29
C PHE A 182 -5.82 4.45 -1.78
N PRO A 183 -6.79 3.59 -2.15
CA PRO A 183 -8.19 3.72 -1.70
C PRO A 183 -8.39 3.66 -0.18
N ALA A 184 -7.43 3.11 0.55
CA ALA A 184 -7.34 3.18 2.01
C ALA A 184 -5.92 2.82 2.46
N PRO A 185 -5.38 3.42 3.54
CA PRO A 185 -4.04 3.13 4.05
C PRO A 185 -3.76 1.64 4.33
N VAL A 186 -4.79 0.86 4.69
CA VAL A 186 -4.66 -0.59 4.91
C VAL A 186 -4.23 -1.37 3.65
N PHE A 187 -4.68 -0.96 2.46
CA PHE A 187 -4.27 -1.58 1.20
C PHE A 187 -2.80 -1.34 0.93
N MET A 188 -2.30 -0.13 1.20
CA MET A 188 -0.89 0.21 1.05
C MET A 188 0.00 -0.72 1.89
N LYS A 189 -0.35 -0.98 3.15
CA LYS A 189 0.42 -1.89 4.02
C LYS A 189 0.40 -3.34 3.51
N GLY A 190 -0.73 -3.83 3.01
CA GLY A 190 -0.83 -5.15 2.37
C GLY A 190 0.01 -5.25 1.08
N PHE A 191 -0.06 -4.24 0.22
CA PHE A 191 0.70 -4.18 -1.04
C PHE A 191 2.21 -4.03 -0.77
N LEU A 192 2.61 -3.24 0.23
CA LEU A 192 4.00 -3.11 0.67
C LEU A 192 4.57 -4.46 1.15
N LYS A 193 3.82 -5.21 1.97
CA LYS A 193 4.23 -6.56 2.40
C LYS A 193 4.37 -7.52 1.22
N SER A 194 3.45 -7.47 0.24
CA SER A 194 3.53 -8.26 -0.98
C SER A 194 4.75 -7.89 -1.84
N TYR A 195 5.02 -6.59 -1.99
CA TYR A 195 6.16 -6.07 -2.73
C TYR A 195 7.50 -6.44 -2.07
N ALA A 196 7.62 -6.26 -0.76
CA ALA A 196 8.78 -6.68 0.03
C ALA A 196 9.07 -8.18 -0.16
N LYS A 197 8.02 -9.03 -0.11
CA LYS A 197 8.14 -10.47 -0.37
C LYS A 197 8.62 -10.77 -1.79
N ALA A 198 8.11 -10.08 -2.81
CA ALA A 198 8.55 -10.23 -4.20
C ALA A 198 10.01 -9.78 -4.41
N LEU A 199 10.49 -8.80 -3.65
CA LEU A 199 11.90 -8.40 -3.60
C LEU A 199 12.77 -9.35 -2.77
N GLY A 200 12.21 -10.35 -2.07
CA GLY A 200 12.94 -11.24 -1.17
C GLY A 200 13.42 -10.56 0.11
N LEU A 201 12.72 -9.51 0.56
CA LEU A 201 12.92 -8.81 1.82
C LEU A 201 11.96 -9.36 2.89
N ASN A 202 12.25 -9.14 4.17
CA ASN A 202 11.34 -9.49 5.26
C ASN A 202 10.11 -8.53 5.26
N PRO A 203 8.87 -9.02 5.02
CA PRO A 203 7.70 -8.15 4.90
C PRO A 203 7.35 -7.40 6.18
N GLU A 204 7.55 -8.02 7.35
CA GLU A 204 7.23 -7.39 8.64
C GLU A 204 8.26 -6.33 9.01
N GLU A 205 9.55 -6.59 8.77
CA GLU A 205 10.61 -5.60 9.01
C GLU A 205 10.47 -4.39 8.08
N ILE A 206 10.27 -4.61 6.77
CA ILE A 206 10.05 -3.53 5.81
C ILE A 206 8.80 -2.74 6.18
N SER A 207 7.70 -3.43 6.51
CA SER A 207 6.47 -2.75 6.92
C SER A 207 6.67 -1.90 8.19
N SER A 208 7.34 -2.44 9.20
CA SER A 208 7.60 -1.72 10.46
C SER A 208 8.48 -0.49 10.22
N LYS A 209 9.62 -0.64 9.53
CA LYS A 209 10.54 0.47 9.24
C LYS A 209 10.00 1.51 8.25
N TYR A 210 8.97 1.20 7.47
CA TYR A 210 8.34 2.12 6.51
C TYR A 210 7.29 3.03 7.17
N PHE A 211 6.44 2.44 8.01
CA PHE A 211 5.39 3.15 8.77
C PHE A 211 5.86 3.67 10.14
N ALA A 212 7.13 3.44 10.51
CA ALA A 212 7.75 4.05 11.68
C ALA A 212 7.49 5.57 11.72
N LYS A 213 7.06 6.05 12.89
CA LYS A 213 6.94 7.47 13.20
C LYS A 213 8.35 8.01 13.46
N ASP A 214 8.61 9.22 12.96
CA ASP A 214 9.82 10.00 13.30
C ASP A 214 9.66 10.64 14.70
#